data_AF-A0A8B6FJX0-F1
#
_entry.id   AF-A0A8B6FJX0-F1
#
_cell.length_a   1.000
_cell.length_b   1.000
_cell.length_c   1.000
_cell.angle_alpha   90.00
_cell.angle_beta   90.00
_cell.angle_gamma   90.00
#
_symmetry.space_group_name_H-M   'P 1'
#
loop_
_entity.id
_entity.type
_entity.pdbx_description
1 polymer ?
#
loop_
_entity_poly.entity_id
_entity_poly.type
_entity_poly.pdbx_seq_one_letter_code
_entity_poly.pdbx_strand_id
1 'polypeptide(L)'
;MATGDIKKDNDHFTCSICLESLKSPRSLPCLHTFCEPCIDSHILSTERTAGHKIAQYLCPVCRTVVRPKHPIADTKTWASNLPHNFTISSLMGNTNETGKKQCNSCERRKMRRSASTWCRECCEAYCNECLEFHRWQKTSMNHNVTTIDNLHTDSNEIYLKSISDACRVHCIN
;
A
#
# COMPACT_ATOMS: atom_id res chain seq x y z
N MET A 1 -29.71 -15.42 -22.28
CA MET A 1 -28.90 -14.29 -22.78
C MET A 1 -27.96 -13.88 -21.67
N ALA A 2 -26.66 -13.85 -21.97
CA ALA A 2 -25.57 -13.81 -21.01
C ALA A 2 -25.62 -12.57 -20.09
N THR A 3 -25.47 -12.79 -18.79
CA THR A 3 -25.13 -11.77 -17.81
C THR A 3 -23.70 -11.34 -18.09
N GLY A 4 -23.52 -10.11 -18.58
CA GLY A 4 -22.19 -9.53 -18.77
C GLY A 4 -21.53 -9.33 -17.41
N ASP A 5 -20.62 -10.24 -17.06
CA ASP A 5 -19.75 -10.09 -15.91
C ASP A 5 -18.92 -8.81 -16.09
N ILE A 6 -19.21 -7.82 -15.26
CA ILE A 6 -18.37 -6.65 -15.07
C ILE A 6 -17.04 -7.19 -14.50
N LYS A 7 -16.04 -7.38 -15.35
CA LYS A 7 -14.66 -7.63 -14.94
C LYS A 7 -14.21 -6.43 -14.12
N LYS A 8 -14.34 -6.54 -12.81
CA LYS A 8 -13.81 -5.57 -11.86
C LYS A 8 -12.30 -5.65 -12.01
N ASP A 9 -11.70 -4.56 -12.48
CA ASP A 9 -10.28 -4.36 -12.60
C ASP A 9 -9.61 -4.60 -11.22
N ASN A 10 -9.16 -5.84 -11.01
CA ASN A 10 -8.63 -6.34 -9.73
C ASN A 10 -7.10 -6.51 -9.79
N ASP A 11 -6.46 -6.04 -10.87
CA ASP A 11 -5.04 -6.29 -11.10
C ASP A 11 -4.15 -5.43 -10.19
N HIS A 12 -4.69 -4.31 -9.69
CA HIS A 12 -3.94 -3.34 -8.89
C HIS A 12 -3.64 -3.77 -7.44
N PHE A 13 -4.34 -4.78 -6.90
CA PHE A 13 -4.12 -5.27 -5.54
C PHE A 13 -3.74 -6.76 -5.49
N THR A 14 -3.32 -7.30 -6.63
CA THR A 14 -2.96 -8.70 -6.78
C THR A 14 -1.43 -8.85 -6.73
N CYS A 15 -0.95 -9.78 -5.92
CA CYS A 15 0.45 -10.13 -5.86
C CYS A 15 0.86 -10.91 -7.11
N SER A 16 1.85 -10.43 -7.87
CA SER A 16 2.29 -11.11 -9.09
C SER A 16 3.06 -12.43 -8.85
N ILE A 17 3.36 -12.78 -7.59
CA ILE A 17 4.02 -14.05 -7.23
C ILE A 17 2.99 -15.13 -6.89
N CYS A 18 2.10 -14.86 -5.93
CA CYS A 18 1.09 -15.85 -5.50
C CYS A 18 -0.26 -15.71 -6.22
N LEU A 19 -0.45 -14.67 -7.02
CA LEU A 19 -1.67 -14.35 -7.77
C LEU A 19 -2.92 -14.17 -6.88
N GLU A 20 -2.72 -13.94 -5.58
CA GLU A 20 -3.76 -13.60 -4.61
C GLU A 20 -3.71 -12.11 -4.26
N SER A 21 -4.75 -11.61 -3.57
CA SER A 21 -4.73 -10.28 -2.97
C SER A 21 -3.50 -10.07 -2.08
N LEU A 22 -2.88 -8.89 -2.16
CA LEU A 22 -1.67 -8.54 -1.42
C LEU A 22 -1.85 -8.69 0.11
N LYS A 23 -0.90 -9.34 0.77
CA LYS A 23 -0.85 -9.51 2.24
C LYS A 23 0.44 -8.90 2.76
N SER A 24 0.33 -7.89 3.64
CA SER A 24 1.48 -7.06 4.05
C SER A 24 2.29 -6.58 2.83
N PRO A 25 1.70 -5.73 1.97
CA PRO A 25 2.30 -5.31 0.71
C PRO A 25 3.65 -4.61 0.94
N ARG A 26 4.71 -5.14 0.33
CA ARG A 26 6.06 -4.59 0.32
C ARG A 26 6.40 -4.10 -1.08
N SER A 27 6.88 -2.86 -1.18
CA SER A 27 7.22 -2.25 -2.48
C SER A 27 8.72 -2.23 -2.71
N LEU A 28 9.13 -2.58 -3.93
CA LEU A 28 10.51 -2.41 -4.38
C LEU A 28 10.77 -0.97 -4.86
N PRO A 29 12.03 -0.54 -5.00
CA PRO A 29 12.36 0.76 -5.60
C PRO A 29 11.87 0.95 -7.05
N CYS A 30 11.61 -0.17 -7.75
CA CYS A 30 10.97 -0.17 -9.06
C CYS A 30 9.44 -0.15 -9.02
N LEU A 31 8.86 0.04 -7.82
CA LEU A 31 7.43 0.23 -7.54
C LEU A 31 6.53 -0.99 -7.70
N HIS A 32 7.08 -2.14 -8.09
CA HIS A 32 6.34 -3.39 -7.99
C HIS A 32 6.13 -3.77 -6.52
N THR A 33 4.90 -4.13 -6.19
CA THR A 33 4.45 -4.49 -4.85
C THR A 33 4.13 -5.98 -4.78
N PHE A 34 4.53 -6.63 -3.70
CA PHE A 34 4.33 -8.05 -3.46
C PHE A 34 3.90 -8.30 -2.01
N CYS A 35 3.37 -9.48 -1.71
CA CYS A 35 3.23 -9.90 -0.31
C CYS A 35 4.62 -10.01 0.33
N GLU A 36 4.78 -9.56 1.56
CA GLU A 36 5.99 -9.76 2.37
C GLU A 36 6.55 -11.20 2.30
N PRO A 37 5.77 -12.26 2.60
CA PRO A 37 6.29 -13.63 2.54
C PRO A 37 6.70 -14.07 1.12
N CYS A 38 6.04 -13.53 0.09
CA CYS A 38 6.33 -13.88 -1.30
C CYS A 38 7.66 -13.29 -1.76
N ILE A 39 7.91 -12.02 -1.46
CA ILE A 39 9.16 -11.38 -1.86
C ILE A 39 10.35 -11.89 -1.04
N ASP A 40 10.15 -12.24 0.25
CA ASP A 40 11.17 -12.94 1.04
C ASP A 40 11.57 -14.27 0.40
N SER A 41 10.58 -15.12 0.09
CA SER A 41 10.82 -16.43 -0.52
C SER A 41 11.53 -16.32 -1.88
N HIS A 42 11.13 -15.34 -2.71
CA HIS A 42 11.76 -15.07 -4.00
C HIS A 42 13.24 -14.68 -3.84
N ILE A 43 13.57 -13.84 -2.86
CA ILE A 43 14.95 -13.39 -2.67
C ILE A 43 15.82 -14.52 -2.15
N LEU A 44 15.33 -15.29 -1.18
CA LEU A 44 16.00 -16.49 -0.66
C LEU A 44 16.30 -17.52 -1.75
N SER A 45 15.42 -17.67 -2.73
CA SER A 45 15.59 -18.62 -3.85
C SER A 45 16.47 -18.11 -5.00
N THR A 46 16.74 -16.80 -5.07
CA THR A 46 17.48 -16.18 -6.18
C THR A 46 18.84 -15.60 -5.76
N GLU A 47 19.32 -15.93 -4.55
CA GLU A 47 20.53 -15.36 -3.99
C GLU A 47 21.78 -15.57 -4.87
N ARG A 48 22.49 -14.46 -5.13
CA ARG A 48 23.92 -14.48 -5.45
C ARG A 48 24.66 -13.98 -4.21
N THR A 49 25.05 -14.90 -3.34
CA THR A 49 25.73 -14.58 -2.09
C THR A 49 27.17 -14.14 -2.33
N ALA A 50 27.53 -12.97 -1.79
CA ALA A 50 28.92 -12.63 -1.50
C ALA A 50 29.11 -12.81 0.01
N GLY A 51 29.66 -13.95 0.44
CA GLY A 51 30.00 -14.19 1.85
C GLY A 51 28.80 -14.16 2.83
N HIS A 52 27.72 -14.87 2.50
CA HIS A 52 26.51 -15.04 3.36
C HIS A 52 25.68 -13.76 3.57
N LYS A 53 25.80 -12.77 2.69
CA LYS A 53 24.99 -11.55 2.71
C LYS A 53 24.29 -11.35 1.37
N ILE A 54 23.03 -10.92 1.41
CA ILE A 54 22.29 -10.53 0.20
C ILE A 54 22.85 -9.19 -0.29
N ALA A 55 23.62 -9.22 -1.38
CA ALA A 55 24.19 -8.02 -1.99
C ALA A 55 23.27 -7.38 -3.04
N GLN A 56 22.51 -8.21 -3.76
CA GLN A 56 21.54 -7.77 -4.77
C GLN A 56 20.57 -8.91 -5.13
N TYR A 57 19.40 -8.55 -5.66
CA TYR A 57 18.42 -9.47 -6.24
C TYR A 57 17.66 -8.76 -7.38
N LEU A 58 16.87 -9.53 -8.15
CA LEU A 58 16.10 -9.02 -9.28
C LEU A 58 14.62 -8.94 -8.92
N CYS A 59 13.97 -7.84 -9.33
CA CYS A 59 12.52 -7.76 -9.29
C CYS A 59 11.89 -8.94 -10.07
N PRO A 60 10.91 -9.67 -9.49
CA PRO A 60 10.21 -10.76 -10.18
C PRO A 60 9.54 -10.34 -11.51
N VAL A 61 9.14 -9.08 -11.62
CA VAL A 61 8.37 -8.55 -12.76
C VAL A 61 9.29 -7.92 -13.80
N CYS A 62 9.94 -6.81 -13.47
CA CYS A 62 10.73 -6.03 -14.44
C CYS A 62 12.22 -6.37 -14.48
N ARG A 63 12.68 -7.28 -13.60
CA ARG A 63 14.10 -7.66 -13.47
C ARG A 63 15.05 -6.52 -13.14
N THR A 64 14.55 -5.36 -12.68
CA THR A 64 15.39 -4.30 -12.14
C THR A 64 16.22 -4.84 -10.98
N VAL A 65 17.52 -4.56 -11.00
CA VAL A 65 18.44 -4.92 -9.92
C VAL A 65 18.13 -4.06 -8.71
N VAL A 66 17.80 -4.69 -7.60
CA VAL A 66 17.60 -4.01 -6.33
C VAL A 66 18.76 -4.32 -5.41
N ARG A 67 19.29 -3.26 -4.79
CA ARG A 67 20.38 -3.32 -3.81
C ARG A 67 19.84 -2.84 -2.46
N PRO A 68 19.89 -3.69 -1.42
CA PRO A 68 19.53 -3.22 -0.09
C PRO A 68 20.54 -2.15 0.38
N LYS A 69 20.07 -1.14 1.12
CA LYS A 69 20.92 -0.03 1.61
C LYS A 69 22.06 -0.52 2.51
N HIS A 70 21.82 -1.61 3.23
CA HIS A 70 22.82 -2.30 4.04
C HIS A 70 22.81 -3.79 3.67
N PRO A 71 23.98 -4.46 3.68
CA PRO A 71 24.05 -5.91 3.52
C PRO A 71 23.23 -6.59 4.63
N ILE A 72 22.20 -7.33 4.24
CA ILE A 72 21.31 -8.01 5.19
C ILE A 72 21.96 -9.32 5.60
N ALA A 73 22.26 -9.43 6.90
CA ALA A 73 22.92 -10.58 7.51
C ALA A 73 21.93 -11.70 7.91
N ASP A 74 20.67 -11.34 8.17
CA ASP A 74 19.59 -12.29 8.43
C ASP A 74 18.63 -12.31 7.25
N THR A 75 18.70 -13.38 6.47
CA THR A 75 17.95 -13.53 5.22
C THR A 75 16.46 -13.81 5.45
N LYS A 76 16.05 -14.16 6.67
CA LYS A 76 14.64 -14.44 7.03
C LYS A 76 13.79 -13.21 7.30
N THR A 77 14.40 -12.04 7.47
CA THR A 77 13.72 -10.78 7.83
C THR A 77 13.94 -9.69 6.77
N TRP A 78 14.37 -10.10 5.57
CA TRP A 78 14.77 -9.17 4.52
C TRP A 78 13.58 -8.30 4.07
N ALA A 79 12.41 -8.88 3.80
CA ALA A 79 11.26 -8.17 3.26
C ALA A 79 10.66 -7.19 4.27
N SER A 80 10.86 -7.44 5.57
CA SER A 80 10.49 -6.48 6.61
C SER A 80 11.29 -5.17 6.51
N ASN A 81 12.47 -5.18 5.87
CA ASN A 81 13.27 -3.98 5.58
C ASN A 81 12.80 -3.21 4.34
N LEU A 82 11.89 -3.77 3.52
CA LEU A 82 11.26 -3.03 2.44
C LEU A 82 10.19 -2.10 2.96
N PRO A 83 9.99 -0.93 2.31
CA PRO A 83 8.86 -0.07 2.60
C PRO A 83 7.55 -0.85 2.51
N HIS A 84 6.79 -0.86 3.62
CA HIS A 84 5.41 -1.31 3.61
C HIS A 84 4.54 -0.29 2.86
N ASN A 85 3.65 -0.78 2.01
CA ASN A 85 2.76 0.06 1.24
C ASN A 85 1.47 0.31 2.03
N PHE A 86 1.53 1.23 2.98
CA PHE A 86 0.38 1.60 3.83
C PHE A 86 -0.79 2.13 3.02
N THR A 87 -0.54 2.80 1.91
CA THR A 87 -1.59 3.26 0.99
C THR A 87 -2.36 2.07 0.43
N ILE A 88 -1.67 1.06 -0.12
CA ILE A 88 -2.33 -0.17 -0.61
C ILE A 88 -3.03 -0.90 0.54
N SER A 89 -2.36 -1.09 1.69
CA SER A 89 -2.96 -1.78 2.85
C SER A 89 -4.26 -1.14 3.32
N SER A 90 -4.27 0.19 3.42
CA SER A 90 -5.46 0.92 3.85
C SER A 90 -6.52 1.05 2.74
N LEU A 91 -6.12 1.05 1.46
CA LEU A 91 -7.02 0.92 0.31
C LEU A 91 -7.57 -0.49 0.12
N MET A 92 -6.96 -1.50 0.73
CA MET A 92 -7.51 -2.85 0.77
C MET A 92 -8.37 -3.08 2.01
N GLY A 93 -7.98 -2.50 3.15
CA GLY A 93 -8.68 -2.63 4.43
C GLY A 93 -9.95 -1.80 4.57
N ASN A 94 -10.62 -1.95 5.72
CA ASN A 94 -11.75 -1.14 6.18
C ASN A 94 -12.91 -0.95 5.18
N THR A 95 -13.35 -2.03 4.52
CA THR A 95 -14.59 -2.03 3.72
C THR A 95 -15.74 -2.65 4.49
N ASN A 96 -16.96 -2.19 4.22
CA ASN A 96 -18.16 -2.90 4.65
C ASN A 96 -18.45 -4.11 3.74
N GLU A 97 -19.54 -4.80 4.07
CA GLU A 97 -20.08 -5.98 3.39
C GLU A 97 -20.42 -5.73 1.92
N THR A 98 -20.64 -4.46 1.54
CA THR A 98 -20.89 -4.03 0.16
C THR A 98 -19.61 -3.62 -0.59
N GLY A 99 -18.44 -3.80 0.04
CA GLY A 99 -17.14 -3.42 -0.52
C GLY A 99 -16.85 -1.91 -0.49
N LYS A 100 -17.69 -1.10 0.16
CA LYS A 100 -17.47 0.35 0.30
C LYS A 100 -16.52 0.64 1.45
N LYS A 101 -15.53 1.48 1.20
CA LYS A 101 -14.61 1.96 2.24
C LYS A 101 -15.35 2.68 3.36
N GLN A 102 -14.91 2.43 4.58
CA GLN A 102 -15.45 3.03 5.79
C GLN A 102 -14.55 4.17 6.26
N CYS A 103 -15.13 5.13 6.96
CA CYS A 103 -14.42 6.25 7.54
C CYS A 103 -13.59 5.80 8.75
N ASN A 104 -12.27 5.95 8.70
CA ASN A 104 -11.36 5.57 9.79
C ASN A 104 -11.67 6.33 11.10
N SER A 105 -12.02 7.61 11.01
CA SER A 105 -12.40 8.40 12.20
C SER A 105 -13.72 7.94 12.83
N CYS A 106 -14.70 7.53 12.03
CA CYS A 106 -15.94 6.97 12.55
C CYS A 106 -15.70 5.59 13.18
N GLU A 107 -14.89 4.75 12.54
CA GLU A 107 -14.52 3.44 13.06
C GLU A 107 -13.83 3.54 14.43
N ARG A 108 -12.89 4.48 14.60
CA ARG A 108 -12.27 4.78 15.92
C ARG A 108 -13.30 5.14 16.99
N ARG A 109 -14.41 5.76 16.59
CA ARG A 109 -15.55 6.10 17.46
C ARG A 109 -16.57 4.97 17.58
N LYS A 110 -16.25 3.76 17.10
CA LYS A 110 -17.13 2.58 17.03
C LYS A 110 -18.42 2.83 16.23
N MET A 111 -18.36 3.72 15.24
CA MET A 111 -19.45 4.03 14.30
C MET A 111 -19.11 3.49 12.92
N ARG A 112 -20.13 3.07 12.17
CA ARG A 112 -19.97 2.62 10.78
C ARG A 112 -20.55 3.65 9.83
N ARG A 113 -19.66 4.35 9.11
CA ARG A 113 -20.03 5.29 8.05
C ARG A 113 -19.14 5.08 6.85
N SER A 114 -19.75 5.10 5.67
CA SER A 114 -18.99 4.99 4.42
C SER A 114 -18.16 6.26 4.21
N ALA A 115 -16.92 6.07 3.77
CA ALA A 115 -16.06 7.14 3.32
C ALA A 115 -16.29 7.40 1.83
N SER A 116 -16.13 8.66 1.45
CA SER A 116 -16.17 9.14 0.06
C SER A 116 -14.82 9.71 -0.38
N THR A 117 -13.95 10.02 0.58
CA THR A 117 -12.69 10.71 0.35
C THR A 117 -11.52 10.03 1.05
N TRP A 118 -10.33 10.31 0.54
CA TRP A 118 -9.07 9.76 0.98
C TRP A 118 -8.04 10.86 1.12
N CYS A 119 -7.40 10.92 2.28
CA CYS A 119 -6.28 11.80 2.55
C CYS A 119 -4.97 11.07 2.23
N ARG A 120 -4.16 11.63 1.33
CA ARG A 120 -2.91 11.00 0.88
C ARG A 120 -1.89 10.93 1.99
N GLU A 121 -1.76 12.01 2.76
CA GLU A 121 -0.73 12.18 3.76
C GLU A 121 -1.03 11.44 5.06
N CYS A 122 -2.31 11.26 5.38
CA CYS A 122 -2.74 10.42 6.51
C CYS A 122 -2.93 8.95 6.13
N CYS A 123 -3.04 8.64 4.83
CA CYS A 123 -3.44 7.32 4.35
C CYS A 123 -4.72 6.81 5.06
N GLU A 124 -5.72 7.68 5.15
CA GLU A 124 -7.00 7.39 5.79
C GLU A 124 -8.18 7.85 4.93
N ALA A 125 -9.28 7.11 5.04
CA ALA A 125 -10.54 7.40 4.40
C ALA A 125 -11.48 8.17 5.36
N TYR A 126 -12.17 9.18 4.86
CA TYR A 126 -13.09 10.01 5.63
C TYR A 126 -14.47 10.12 4.97
N CYS A 127 -15.51 10.14 5.81
CA CYS A 127 -16.82 10.67 5.43
C CYS A 127 -16.80 12.20 5.45
N ASN A 128 -17.78 12.85 4.81
CA ASN A 128 -17.81 14.31 4.65
C ASN A 128 -17.67 15.07 5.99
N GLU A 129 -18.39 14.67 7.03
CA GLU A 129 -18.29 15.31 8.36
C GLU A 129 -16.89 15.20 8.98
N CYS A 130 -16.27 14.01 8.90
CA CYS A 130 -14.91 13.83 9.43
C CYS A 130 -13.87 14.55 8.57
N LEU A 131 -14.12 14.70 7.27
CA LEU A 131 -13.28 15.49 6.38
C LEU A 131 -13.33 16.98 6.71
N GLU A 132 -14.50 17.54 7.01
CA GLU A 132 -14.61 18.95 7.42
C GLU A 132 -13.77 19.21 8.68
N PHE A 133 -13.91 18.35 9.69
CA PHE A 133 -13.10 18.44 10.89
C PHE A 133 -11.60 18.30 10.58
N HIS A 134 -11.23 17.37 9.69
CA HIS A 134 -9.86 17.17 9.24
C HIS A 134 -9.27 18.43 8.58
N ARG A 135 -10.06 19.12 7.75
CA ARG A 135 -9.63 20.37 7.10
C ARG A 135 -9.50 21.54 8.07
N TRP A 136 -10.16 21.51 9.22
CA TRP A 136 -10.06 22.56 10.23
C TRP A 136 -8.86 22.42 11.16
N GLN A 137 -8.25 21.25 11.26
CA GLN A 137 -7.06 21.09 12.10
C GLN A 137 -5.85 21.71 11.43
N LYS A 138 -5.09 22.53 12.17
CA LYS A 138 -3.86 23.15 11.68
C LYS A 138 -2.86 22.14 11.10
N THR A 139 -2.85 20.93 11.64
CA THR A 139 -1.95 19.85 11.23
C THR A 139 -2.37 19.15 9.95
N SER A 140 -3.61 19.32 9.48
CA SER A 140 -4.13 18.62 8.29
C SER A 140 -4.92 19.49 7.31
N MET A 141 -5.03 20.79 7.56
CA MET A 141 -5.76 21.73 6.69
C MET A 141 -5.21 21.81 5.27
N ASN A 142 -3.91 21.51 5.08
CA ASN A 142 -3.23 21.57 3.79
C ASN A 142 -3.01 20.18 3.15
N HIS A 143 -3.58 19.11 3.73
CA HIS A 143 -3.45 17.77 3.16
C HIS A 143 -4.22 17.63 1.84
N ASN A 144 -3.66 16.86 0.91
CA ASN A 144 -4.26 16.49 -0.35
C ASN A 144 -5.32 15.41 -0.13
N VAL A 145 -6.57 15.80 -0.38
CA VAL A 145 -7.72 14.90 -0.29
C VAL A 145 -8.29 14.67 -1.67
N THR A 146 -8.52 13.41 -2.02
CA THR A 146 -9.14 12.99 -3.28
C THR A 146 -10.36 12.10 -3.02
N THR A 147 -11.20 11.89 -4.03
CA THR A 147 -12.33 10.96 -3.92
C THR A 147 -11.86 9.52 -4.04
N ILE A 148 -12.54 8.60 -3.37
CA ILE A 148 -12.16 7.18 -3.38
C ILE A 148 -12.32 6.57 -4.77
N ASP A 149 -13.29 7.03 -5.56
CA ASP A 149 -13.50 6.58 -6.93
C ASP A 149 -12.29 6.88 -7.84
N ASN A 150 -11.52 7.93 -7.52
CA ASN A 150 -10.32 8.34 -8.27
C ASN A 150 -9.03 7.67 -7.78
N LEU A 151 -9.09 6.80 -6.76
CA LEU A 151 -7.92 6.05 -6.27
C LEU A 151 -7.59 4.82 -7.11
N HIS A 152 -8.56 4.36 -7.91
CA HIS A 152 -8.43 3.18 -8.76
C HIS A 152 -7.56 3.41 -9.99
N THR A 153 -7.37 4.66 -10.41
CA THR A 153 -6.77 4.98 -11.71
C THR A 153 -5.23 5.00 -11.69
N ASP A 154 -4.57 5.03 -10.52
CA ASP A 154 -3.11 5.07 -10.49
C ASP A 154 -2.49 4.73 -9.12
N SER A 155 -2.70 3.50 -8.64
CA SER A 155 -2.22 3.02 -7.33
C SER A 155 -0.70 3.21 -7.12
N ASN A 156 0.09 3.12 -8.19
CA ASN A 156 1.54 3.35 -8.15
C ASN A 156 1.93 4.84 -8.11
N GLU A 157 1.26 5.74 -8.86
CA GLU A 157 1.50 7.18 -8.73
C GLU A 157 1.01 7.74 -7.38
N ILE A 158 -0.10 7.19 -6.87
CA ILE A 158 -0.64 7.58 -5.56
C ILE A 158 0.33 7.19 -4.44
N TYR A 159 0.96 6.02 -4.54
CA TYR A 159 1.99 5.56 -3.60
C TYR A 159 3.28 6.41 -3.66
N LEU A 160 3.74 6.79 -4.86
CA LEU A 160 4.90 7.66 -5.03
C LEU A 160 4.70 9.05 -4.37
N LYS A 161 3.52 9.64 -4.55
CA LYS A 161 3.17 10.93 -3.93
C LYS A 161 2.93 10.78 -2.43
N SER A 162 2.31 9.69 -1.97
CA SER A 162 2.09 9.46 -0.53
C SER A 162 3.37 9.22 0.25
N ILE A 163 4.42 8.63 -0.34
CA ILE A 163 5.74 8.49 0.29
C ILE A 163 6.50 9.82 0.33
N SER A 164 6.47 10.59 -0.76
CA SER A 164 7.16 11.89 -0.84
C SER A 164 6.56 12.92 0.12
N ASP A 165 5.23 12.91 0.24
CA ASP A 165 4.47 13.95 0.95
C ASP A 165 3.88 13.44 2.28
N ALA A 166 4.34 12.27 2.75
CA ALA A 166 3.91 11.66 4.00
C ALA A 166 3.96 12.66 5.15
N CYS A 167 2.82 12.85 5.85
CA CYS A 167 2.77 13.77 6.98
C CYS A 167 3.72 13.27 8.07
N ARG A 168 4.75 14.07 8.39
CA ARG A 168 5.77 13.76 9.43
C ARG A 168 5.19 13.49 10.83
N VAL A 169 3.89 13.76 11.03
CA VAL A 169 3.16 13.55 12.29
C VAL A 169 2.41 12.22 12.31
N HIS A 170 2.00 11.68 11.15
CA HIS A 170 1.06 10.55 11.08
C HIS A 170 1.59 9.34 10.31
N CYS A 171 2.75 9.45 9.64
CA CYS A 171 3.36 8.38 8.87
C CYS A 171 4.69 7.91 9.48
N ILE A 172 4.64 7.50 10.75
CA ILE A 172 5.74 6.77 11.42
C ILE A 172 5.13 5.60 12.20
N ASN A 173 5.08 4.43 11.54
CA ASN A 173 5.59 3.13 11.99
C ASN A 173 5.08 2.02 11.08
#